data_AF-A0A6P5GH84-F1
#
_entry.id   AF-A0A6P5GH84-F1
#
_cell.length_a   1.000
_cell.length_b   1.000
_cell.length_c   1.000
_cell.angle_alpha   90.00
_cell.angle_beta   90.00
_cell.angle_gamma   90.00
#
_symmetry.space_group_name_H-M   'P 1'
#
loop_
_entity.id
_entity.type
_entity.pdbx_description
1 polymer ?
#
loop_
_entity_poly.entity_id
_entity_poly.type
_entity_poly.pdbx_seq_one_letter_code
_entity_poly.pdbx_strand_id
1 'polypeptide(L)'
;MSRSIPKMGASMILLLVVVGHLSFSDQIAASGPNNHQLPNQEGVGDEDERQMPWKCCDNCVCPSSDPLRCGCQDWLSGSCHPNCRKCVKLPLMIYPPYVRCADIILGHCGEPCSTQDQPLNN
;
A
#
# COMPACT_ATOMS: atom_id res chain seq x y z
N MET A 1 -18.19 -34.84 -45.01
CA MET A 1 -16.82 -34.41 -45.42
C MET A 1 -17.00 -33.32 -46.48
N SER A 2 -16.37 -32.15 -46.53
CA SER A 2 -15.07 -31.68 -46.04
C SER A 2 -15.14 -30.18 -45.71
N ARG A 3 -14.34 -29.76 -44.72
CA ARG A 3 -14.03 -28.36 -44.44
C ARG A 3 -13.00 -27.88 -45.47
N SER A 4 -13.17 -26.66 -46.00
CA SER A 4 -12.10 -25.94 -46.71
C SER A 4 -11.99 -24.52 -46.17
N ILE A 5 -10.82 -24.27 -45.58
CA ILE A 5 -10.33 -23.01 -45.03
C ILE A 5 -9.49 -22.34 -46.12
N PRO A 6 -9.65 -21.04 -46.40
CA PRO A 6 -8.57 -20.25 -46.98
C PRO A 6 -7.82 -19.48 -45.87
N LYS A 7 -6.56 -19.89 -45.65
CA LYS A 7 -5.49 -19.06 -45.09
C LYS A 7 -5.02 -18.12 -46.21
N MET A 8 -4.73 -16.85 -45.89
CA MET A 8 -3.57 -16.09 -46.40
C MET A 8 -3.71 -14.62 -45.99
N GLY A 9 -2.61 -14.03 -45.50
CA GLY A 9 -2.51 -12.57 -45.32
C GLY A 9 -2.01 -12.12 -43.96
N ALA A 10 -0.83 -12.59 -43.53
CA ALA A 10 0.00 -11.80 -42.65
C ALA A 10 0.37 -10.53 -43.43
N SER A 11 -0.26 -9.40 -43.11
CA SER A 11 -0.06 -8.12 -43.80
C SER A 11 0.41 -7.08 -42.80
N MET A 12 1.70 -6.78 -42.89
CA MET A 12 2.29 -5.45 -42.69
C MET A 12 2.07 -4.80 -41.31
N ILE A 13 2.82 -5.31 -40.33
CA ILE A 13 3.42 -4.45 -39.30
C ILE A 13 4.39 -3.51 -40.03
N LEU A 14 3.95 -2.31 -40.41
CA LEU A 14 4.83 -1.22 -40.79
C LEU A 14 4.09 0.11 -40.63
N LEU A 15 4.70 1.06 -39.90
CA LEU A 15 4.39 2.49 -39.81
C LEU A 15 3.65 3.04 -38.57
N LEU A 16 4.00 2.63 -37.34
CA LEU A 16 3.71 3.44 -36.13
C LEU A 16 4.92 3.52 -35.18
N VAL A 17 6.10 3.86 -35.68
CA VAL A 17 7.30 4.16 -34.87
C VAL A 17 7.81 5.56 -35.22
N VAL A 18 7.04 6.61 -34.93
CA VAL A 18 7.52 8.00 -35.07
C VAL A 18 6.86 8.95 -34.06
N VAL A 19 7.04 8.77 -32.76
CA VAL A 19 7.08 9.91 -31.80
C VAL A 19 7.96 9.54 -30.61
N GLY A 20 9.26 9.45 -30.83
CA GLY A 20 10.27 9.40 -29.77
C GLY A 20 11.18 10.62 -29.90
N HIS A 21 11.35 11.35 -28.80
CA HIS A 21 12.20 12.54 -28.62
C HIS A 21 11.66 13.80 -29.34
N LEU A 22 11.41 14.95 -28.71
CA LEU A 22 12.28 15.71 -27.81
C LEU A 22 11.42 16.72 -27.03
N SER A 23 11.46 16.68 -25.70
CA SER A 23 11.38 17.85 -24.80
C SER A 23 11.71 17.37 -23.37
N PHE A 24 12.93 16.88 -23.20
CA PHE A 24 13.58 16.86 -21.89
C PHE A 24 14.09 18.29 -21.65
N SER A 25 13.42 19.04 -20.79
CA SER A 25 13.99 20.26 -20.22
C SER A 25 14.54 19.91 -18.84
N ASP A 26 15.85 19.64 -18.80
CA ASP A 26 16.67 19.67 -17.59
C ASP A 26 16.71 21.09 -17.03
N GLN A 27 16.40 21.27 -15.75
CA GLN A 27 16.93 22.39 -14.96
C GLN A 27 17.27 21.90 -13.55
N ILE A 28 18.55 21.62 -13.34
CA ILE A 28 19.22 21.54 -12.04
C ILE A 28 19.77 22.93 -11.74
N ALA A 29 19.37 23.55 -10.62
CA ALA A 29 20.14 24.63 -10.02
C ALA A 29 19.89 24.77 -8.51
N ALA A 30 21.00 24.59 -7.77
CA ALA A 30 21.36 25.21 -6.50
C ALA A 30 20.54 24.88 -5.24
N SER A 31 21.14 23.98 -4.46
CA SER A 31 20.99 23.79 -3.02
C SER A 31 21.09 25.10 -2.23
N GLY A 32 19.99 25.50 -1.58
CA GLY A 32 19.99 26.45 -0.46
C GLY A 32 20.27 25.73 0.86
N PRO A 33 20.94 26.37 1.85
CA PRO A 33 21.32 25.72 3.10
C PRO A 33 20.10 25.42 3.97
N ASN A 34 20.06 24.17 4.44
CA ASN A 34 19.14 23.66 5.44
C ASN A 34 19.05 24.58 6.66
N ASN A 35 17.83 24.96 7.01
CA ASN A 35 17.29 24.92 8.37
C ASN A 35 15.98 25.70 8.37
N HIS A 36 14.84 25.02 8.32
CA HIS A 36 13.66 25.40 9.09
C HIS A 36 12.96 24.10 9.48
N GLN A 37 13.07 23.79 10.76
CA GLN A 37 12.23 22.89 11.53
C GLN A 37 10.79 22.90 11.00
N LEU A 38 10.31 21.81 10.40
CA LEU A 38 8.87 21.60 10.30
C LEU A 38 8.44 20.81 11.54
N PRO A 39 7.50 21.35 12.34
CA PRO A 39 6.91 20.60 13.44
C PRO A 39 6.29 19.30 12.90
N ASN A 40 6.26 18.26 13.73
CA ASN A 40 5.34 17.14 13.56
C ASN A 40 3.95 17.74 13.33
N GLN A 41 3.55 17.86 12.07
CA GLN A 41 2.17 18.06 11.74
C GLN A 41 1.61 16.66 11.79
N GLU A 42 1.06 16.32 12.97
CA GLU A 42 -0.12 15.47 13.06
C GLU A 42 -1.05 15.94 11.95
N GLY A 43 -1.00 15.24 10.82
CA GLY A 43 -1.98 15.35 9.77
C GLY A 43 -3.27 14.77 10.33
N VAL A 44 -4.00 15.61 11.08
CA VAL A 44 -5.42 15.42 11.34
C VAL A 44 -6.11 15.64 10.00
N GLY A 45 -6.04 14.60 9.15
CA GLY A 45 -6.96 14.47 8.05
C GLY A 45 -8.30 14.08 8.65
N ASP A 46 -9.33 14.87 8.38
CA ASP A 46 -10.72 14.46 8.54
C ASP A 46 -10.96 13.24 7.64
N GLU A 47 -10.66 12.07 8.18
CA GLU A 47 -10.92 10.80 7.53
C GLU A 47 -12.34 10.39 7.92
N ASP A 48 -13.25 10.57 6.95
CA ASP A 48 -14.41 9.72 6.66
C ASP A 48 -14.52 8.61 7.72
N GLU A 49 -15.49 8.69 8.65
CA GLU A 49 -15.68 7.89 9.90
C GLU A 49 -15.58 6.35 9.71
N ARG A 50 -14.49 5.89 9.10
CA ARG A 50 -14.11 4.52 8.90
C ARG A 50 -13.40 4.18 10.16
N GLN A 51 -14.16 3.51 11.02
CA GLN A 51 -13.65 3.00 12.27
C GLN A 51 -12.35 2.22 12.01
N MET A 52 -11.33 2.49 12.81
CA MET A 52 -9.97 1.97 12.64
C MET A 52 -10.00 0.43 12.47
N PRO A 53 -9.25 -0.15 11.49
CA PRO A 53 -9.27 -1.59 11.24
C PRO A 53 -8.54 -2.42 12.31
N TRP A 54 -7.90 -1.78 13.29
CA TRP A 54 -7.18 -2.39 14.41
C TRP A 54 -7.31 -1.52 15.66
N LYS A 55 -6.99 -2.07 16.84
CA LYS A 55 -7.08 -1.37 18.12
C LYS A 55 -5.85 -0.49 18.39
N CYS A 56 -4.67 -1.00 18.04
CA CYS A 56 -3.36 -0.37 18.19
C CYS A 56 -2.45 -0.89 17.07
N CYS A 57 -1.31 -0.24 16.84
CA CYS A 57 -0.32 -0.69 15.86
C CYS A 57 1.12 -0.33 16.25
N ASP A 58 1.98 -1.34 16.38
CA ASP A 58 3.41 -1.17 16.62
C ASP A 58 4.19 -1.04 15.31
N ASN A 59 3.85 -1.85 14.30
CA ASN A 59 4.53 -1.83 13.00
C ASN A 59 3.69 -1.17 11.92
N CYS A 60 3.69 0.16 11.92
CA CYS A 60 2.99 0.97 10.91
C CYS A 60 3.87 1.19 9.66
N VAL A 61 3.35 0.83 8.48
CA VAL A 61 4.03 1.08 7.19
C VAL A 61 3.22 2.08 6.37
N CYS A 62 3.83 3.23 6.11
CA CYS A 62 3.28 4.32 5.32
C CYS A 62 4.28 4.68 4.21
N PRO A 63 3.94 4.48 2.91
CA PRO A 63 4.73 5.00 1.81
C PRO A 63 4.75 6.53 1.83
N SER A 64 5.84 7.14 1.39
CA SER A 64 6.01 8.61 1.33
C SER A 64 5.21 9.30 0.20
N SER A 65 4.08 8.73 -0.22
CA SER A 65 3.22 9.26 -1.29
C SER A 65 2.05 10.06 -0.73
N ASP A 66 1.59 11.08 -1.45
CA ASP A 66 0.37 11.85 -1.14
C ASP A 66 -0.82 11.35 -2.01
N PRO A 67 -1.94 10.88 -1.43
CA PRO A 67 -2.23 10.80 0.01
C PRO A 67 -1.52 9.62 0.69
N LEU A 68 -1.13 9.82 1.95
CA LEU A 68 -0.47 8.80 2.78
C LEU A 68 -1.41 7.60 2.94
N ARG A 69 -0.97 6.43 2.48
CA ARG A 69 -1.73 5.17 2.55
C ARG A 69 -1.04 4.23 3.51
N CYS A 70 -1.56 4.12 4.72
CA CYS A 70 -0.90 3.36 5.79
C CYS A 70 -1.54 1.99 6.03
N GLY A 71 -0.73 1.03 6.41
CA GLY A 71 -1.17 -0.30 6.83
C GLY A 71 -0.43 -0.77 8.08
N CYS A 72 -1.13 -1.47 8.97
CA CYS A 72 -0.52 -2.08 10.13
C CYS A 72 -0.02 -3.49 9.82
N GLN A 73 1.25 -3.76 10.11
CA GLN A 73 1.92 -5.02 9.79
C GLN A 73 1.94 -6.02 10.96
N ASP A 74 1.23 -5.72 12.04
CA ASP A 74 1.20 -6.54 13.25
C ASP A 74 0.47 -7.87 13.06
N TRP A 75 1.10 -8.94 13.53
CA TRP A 75 0.49 -10.25 13.62
C TRP A 75 -0.18 -10.43 14.98
N LEU A 76 -1.45 -10.83 14.95
CA LEU A 76 -2.28 -11.11 16.12
C LEU A 76 -2.53 -12.60 16.22
N SER A 77 -2.69 -13.11 17.44
CA SER A 77 -3.19 -14.46 17.66
C SER A 77 -4.72 -14.47 17.69
N GLY A 78 -5.35 -15.44 17.04
CA GLY A 78 -6.81 -15.60 17.01
C GLY A 78 -7.47 -14.93 15.81
N SER A 79 -7.99 -13.71 15.99
CA SER A 79 -8.85 -13.04 15.00
C SER A 79 -8.49 -11.56 14.82
N CYS A 80 -8.75 -11.04 13.62
CA CYS A 80 -8.62 -9.60 13.36
C CYS A 80 -9.74 -8.82 14.08
N HIS A 81 -9.52 -7.51 14.24
CA HIS A 81 -10.54 -6.58 14.71
C HIS A 81 -11.77 -6.59 13.77
N PRO A 82 -13.00 -6.40 14.27
CA PRO A 82 -14.23 -6.47 13.45
C PRO A 82 -14.26 -5.52 12.26
N ASN A 83 -13.57 -4.38 12.36
CA ASN A 83 -13.50 -3.38 11.30
C ASN A 83 -12.47 -3.71 10.21
N CYS A 84 -11.64 -4.75 10.40
CA CYS A 84 -10.71 -5.21 9.38
C CYS A 84 -11.46 -5.96 8.27
N ARG A 85 -11.46 -5.41 7.06
CA ARG A 85 -12.14 -6.04 5.91
C ARG A 85 -11.32 -7.17 5.29
N LYS A 86 -9.99 -7.05 5.31
CA LYS A 86 -9.05 -8.01 4.73
C LYS A 86 -8.19 -8.65 5.82
N CYS A 87 -8.76 -9.64 6.52
CA CYS A 87 -8.02 -10.42 7.50
C CYS A 87 -7.25 -11.56 6.82
N VAL A 88 -5.92 -11.48 6.79
CA VAL A 88 -5.06 -12.54 6.24
C VAL A 88 -4.63 -13.48 7.35
N LYS A 89 -4.59 -14.78 7.08
CA LYS A 89 -4.11 -15.79 8.01
C LYS A 89 -2.77 -16.33 7.56
N LEU A 90 -1.88 -16.63 8.50
CA LEU A 90 -0.68 -17.38 8.21
C LEU A 90 -1.07 -18.77 7.66
N PRO A 91 -0.45 -19.25 6.58
CA PRO A 91 -0.79 -20.53 5.95
C PRO A 91 -0.21 -21.73 6.75
N LEU A 92 -0.32 -21.68 8.08
CA LEU A 92 0.11 -22.71 9.01
C LEU A 92 -1.12 -23.29 9.71
N MET A 93 -1.10 -24.61 9.95
CA MET A 93 -2.15 -25.32 10.67
C MET A 93 -1.91 -25.25 12.18
N ILE A 94 -1.86 -24.03 12.74
CA ILE A 94 -1.63 -23.76 14.17
C ILE A 94 -2.90 -23.16 14.78
N TYR A 95 -3.20 -23.53 16.02
CA TYR A 95 -4.33 -22.99 16.80
C TYR A 95 -3.86 -22.37 18.12
N PRO A 96 -4.23 -21.11 18.44
CA PRO A 96 -4.99 -20.19 17.60
C PRO A 96 -4.21 -19.77 16.33
N PRO A 97 -4.89 -19.43 15.23
CA PRO A 97 -4.19 -19.01 14.02
C PRO A 97 -3.56 -17.64 14.22
N TYR A 98 -2.46 -17.39 13.51
CA TYR A 98 -1.90 -16.04 13.41
C TYR A 98 -2.50 -15.30 12.24
N VAL A 99 -2.94 -14.07 12.50
CA VAL A 99 -3.66 -13.25 11.54
C VAL A 99 -3.12 -11.84 11.49
N ARG A 100 -3.31 -11.15 10.38
CA ARG A 100 -2.93 -9.75 10.21
C ARG A 100 -4.02 -9.04 9.43
N CYS A 101 -4.26 -7.79 9.77
CA CYS A 101 -5.12 -6.95 8.95
C CYS A 101 -4.35 -6.40 7.74
N ALA A 102 -4.87 -6.60 6.53
CA ALA A 102 -4.30 -6.09 5.29
C ALA A 102 -5.10 -4.89 4.73
N ASP A 103 -5.92 -4.26 5.57
CA ASP A 103 -6.58 -3.00 5.21
C ASP A 103 -5.54 -1.88 5.12
N ILE A 104 -5.79 -0.97 4.19
CA ILE A 104 -5.04 0.25 4.00
C ILE A 104 -5.97 1.41 4.33
N ILE A 105 -5.53 2.24 5.25
CA ILE A 105 -6.20 3.48 5.66
C ILE A 105 -5.48 4.67 5.03
N LEU A 106 -6.15 5.82 5.06
CA LEU A 106 -5.43 7.08 4.87
C LEU A 106 -4.79 7.45 6.23
N GLY A 107 -3.86 8.41 6.24
CA GLY A 107 -3.45 9.02 7.51
C GLY A 107 -2.42 8.22 8.28
N HIS A 108 -2.75 7.77 9.50
CA HIS A 108 -1.80 7.11 10.41
C HIS A 108 -2.38 5.88 11.10
N CYS A 109 -1.53 4.94 11.54
CA CYS A 109 -1.99 3.69 12.16
C CYS A 109 -2.53 3.82 13.60
N GLY A 110 -2.50 5.01 14.21
CA GLY A 110 -2.96 5.23 15.57
C GLY A 110 -1.87 4.97 16.60
N GLU A 111 -2.28 4.70 17.83
CA GLU A 111 -1.38 4.53 18.98
C GLU A 111 -0.68 3.15 18.99
N PRO A 112 0.54 3.07 19.56
CA PRO A 112 1.24 1.81 19.76
C PRO A 112 0.52 0.91 20.76
N CYS A 113 0.80 -0.40 20.69
CA CYS A 113 0.17 -1.39 21.54
C CYS A 113 0.75 -1.39 22.96
N SER A 114 -0.13 -1.61 23.94
CA SER A 114 0.28 -1.87 25.32
C SER A 114 0.75 -3.32 25.47
N THR A 115 1.48 -3.62 26.54
CA THR A 115 2.03 -4.97 26.81
C THR A 115 0.97 -6.07 26.89
N GLN A 116 -0.28 -5.73 27.17
CA GLN A 116 -1.41 -6.67 27.17
C GLN A 116 -1.95 -6.98 25.77
N ASP A 117 -1.76 -6.07 24.82
CA ASP A 117 -2.22 -6.18 23.43
C ASP A 117 -1.05 -6.50 22.47
N GLN A 118 0.07 -6.99 23.02
CA GLN A 118 1.35 -7.03 22.31
C GLN A 118 1.28 -7.98 21.10
N PRO A 119 1.53 -7.47 19.88
CA PRO A 119 1.54 -8.28 18.67
C PRO A 119 2.75 -9.21 18.64
N LEU A 120 2.66 -10.26 17.84
CA LEU A 120 3.73 -11.25 17.64
C LEU A 120 4.74 -10.79 16.59
N ASN A 121 5.16 -9.53 16.66
CA ASN A 121 6.24 -9.04 15.81
C ASN A 121 7.56 -9.72 16.21
N ASN A 122 8.30 -10.20 15.22
CA ASN A 122 9.61 -10.81 15.39
C ASN A 122 10.68 -9.92 14.78
#